data_AF-A0A8S9HVP3-F1
#
_entry.id   AF-A0A8S9HVP3-F1
#
_cell.length_a   1.000
_cell.length_b   1.000
_cell.length_c   1.000
_cell.angle_alpha   90.00
_cell.angle_beta   90.00
_cell.angle_gamma   90.00
#
_symmetry.space_group_name_H-M   'P 1'
#
loop_
_entity.id
_entity.type
_entity.pdbx_description
1 polymer ?
#
loop_
_entity_poly.entity_id
_entity_poly.type
_entity_poly.pdbx_seq_one_letter_code
_entity_poly.pdbx_strand_id
1 'polypeptide(L)'
;MFFIYISLSSHSFNYFLHIACAGLPRKLDHALHNHSIFLDPFPPPNDSDFNLLQCSACSRTSSGFKYKCCEKDCKIHWFKIDVTCCLVPEYSTQKFHEHPIFIAPYNYDHEIYPCNGCKRRLTKTRLQCTLCEFSICYECATIPEELHYKHDEHPLTLCYGEDTDGKYWCEECEKQVNPSEWFYTCNKCCITIHRTCLFGFYVYLKPGHTLKYNRATTVEVLGNSSSTRPICSRCEERCRGFTYFKVDLKTLCSWCVFAPPKR
;
A
#
# COMPACT_ATOMS: atom_id res chain seq x y z
N MET A 1 13.13 -4.43 2.94
CA MET A 1 12.12 -3.47 2.46
C MET A 1 12.82 -2.18 2.07
N PHE A 2 12.84 -1.81 0.80
CA PHE A 2 13.53 -0.61 0.33
C PHE A 2 12.77 0.63 0.81
N PHE A 3 13.24 1.28 1.87
CA PHE A 3 12.78 2.61 2.26
C PHE A 3 13.23 3.60 1.19
N ILE A 4 12.34 4.06 0.31
CA ILE A 4 12.61 5.16 -0.62
C ILE A 4 12.70 6.46 0.19
N TYR A 5 13.88 6.74 0.74
CA TYR A 5 14.23 8.05 1.25
C TYR A 5 14.53 8.98 0.07
N ILE A 6 13.74 10.04 -0.09
CA ILE A 6 14.12 11.21 -0.87
C ILE A 6 13.72 12.43 -0.04
N SER A 7 14.72 13.15 0.49
CA SER A 7 14.58 14.53 0.96
C SER A 7 15.28 15.45 -0.04
N LEU A 8 14.70 16.64 -0.26
CA LEU A 8 15.22 17.66 -1.18
C LEU A 8 15.71 18.87 -0.38
N SER A 9 16.88 19.39 -0.77
CA SER A 9 17.28 20.79 -0.62
C SER A 9 17.92 21.27 -1.93
N SER A 10 17.77 22.57 -2.20
CA SER A 10 17.76 23.22 -3.51
C SER A 10 19.13 23.46 -4.18
N HIS A 11 19.05 23.53 -5.52
CA HIS A 11 20.05 23.94 -6.53
C HIS A 11 21.03 22.84 -7.05
N SER A 12 20.86 22.52 -8.35
CA SER A 12 21.45 21.43 -9.17
C SER A 12 20.74 20.06 -9.03
N PHE A 13 20.08 19.61 -10.10
CA PHE A 13 19.28 18.38 -10.13
C PHE A 13 20.15 17.13 -10.15
N ASN A 14 20.61 16.72 -8.96
CA ASN A 14 21.09 15.36 -8.73
C ASN A 14 19.94 14.54 -8.12
N TYR A 15 19.32 13.68 -8.92
CA TYR A 15 18.36 12.69 -8.41
C TYR A 15 19.15 11.46 -7.97
N PHE A 16 19.01 11.07 -6.70
CA PHE A 16 19.54 9.81 -6.21
C PHE A 16 18.46 8.74 -6.33
N LEU A 17 18.70 7.77 -7.21
CA LEU A 17 17.85 6.60 -7.36
C LEU A 17 18.52 5.43 -6.65
N HIS A 18 17.75 4.64 -5.89
CA HIS A 18 18.29 3.36 -5.41
C HIS A 18 18.78 2.53 -6.57
N ILE A 19 19.92 1.85 -6.42
CA ILE A 19 20.50 1.03 -7.49
C ILE A 19 19.51 -0.01 -8.03
N ALA A 20 18.70 -0.61 -7.14
CA ALA A 20 17.63 -1.53 -7.53
C ALA A 20 16.55 -0.84 -8.38
N CYS A 21 16.19 0.41 -8.06
CA CYS A 21 15.24 1.18 -8.85
C CYS A 21 15.84 1.64 -10.19
N ALA A 22 17.15 1.90 -10.25
CA ALA A 22 17.85 2.25 -11.49
C ALA A 22 17.97 1.08 -12.45
N GLY A 23 18.01 -0.15 -11.93
CA GLY A 23 18.01 -1.38 -12.71
C GLY A 23 16.62 -1.88 -13.14
N LEU A 24 15.54 -1.14 -12.87
CA LEU A 24 14.19 -1.57 -13.28
C LEU A 24 14.08 -1.66 -14.81
N PRO A 25 13.47 -2.73 -15.34
CA PRO A 25 13.27 -2.86 -16.78
C PRO A 25 12.36 -1.75 -17.29
N ARG A 26 12.68 -1.17 -18.46
CA ARG A 26 11.84 -0.09 -19.03
C ARG A 26 10.53 -0.60 -19.64
N LYS A 27 10.50 -1.87 -20.02
CA LYS A 27 9.38 -2.56 -20.66
C LYS A 27 9.30 -3.97 -20.07
N LEU A 28 8.09 -4.43 -19.78
CA LEU A 28 7.82 -5.79 -19.34
C LEU A 28 6.41 -6.23 -19.74
N ASP A 29 6.19 -7.53 -19.77
CA ASP A 29 4.86 -8.14 -19.86
C ASP A 29 4.41 -8.55 -18.46
N HIS A 30 3.11 -8.52 -18.18
CA HIS A 30 2.59 -8.79 -16.84
C HIS A 30 1.22 -9.49 -16.90
N ALA A 31 1.02 -10.56 -16.14
CA ALA A 31 -0.21 -11.38 -16.19
C ALA A 31 -1.53 -10.61 -15.99
N LEU A 32 -1.52 -9.46 -15.32
CA LEU A 32 -2.70 -8.59 -15.16
C LEU A 32 -3.06 -7.73 -16.38
N HIS A 33 -2.24 -7.73 -17.44
CA HIS A 33 -2.47 -6.88 -18.60
C HIS A 33 -1.92 -7.50 -19.89
N ASN A 34 -2.74 -7.51 -20.95
CA ASN A 34 -2.39 -8.23 -22.19
C ASN A 34 -1.33 -7.53 -23.05
N HIS A 35 -1.08 -6.23 -22.85
CA HIS A 35 -0.04 -5.50 -23.56
C HIS A 35 1.20 -5.36 -22.69
N SER A 36 2.36 -5.24 -23.34
CA SER A 36 3.56 -4.80 -22.63
C SER A 36 3.32 -3.45 -21.97
N ILE A 37 3.80 -3.32 -20.74
CA ILE A 37 3.73 -2.10 -19.96
C ILE A 37 5.11 -1.47 -19.83
N PHE A 38 5.11 -0.15 -19.74
CA PHE A 38 6.31 0.68 -19.75
C PHE A 38 6.44 1.44 -18.46
N LEU A 39 7.66 1.53 -17.93
CA LEU A 39 7.96 2.33 -16.76
C LEU A 39 7.61 3.79 -17.09
N ASP A 40 6.75 4.41 -16.29
CA ASP A 40 6.34 5.80 -16.51
C ASP A 40 7.52 6.73 -16.17
N PRO A 41 8.13 7.40 -17.15
CA PRO A 41 9.33 8.21 -16.92
C PRO A 41 9.00 9.52 -16.19
N PHE A 42 7.73 9.92 -16.20
CA PHE A 42 7.26 11.13 -15.54
C PHE A 42 6.61 10.71 -14.22
N PRO A 43 7.26 10.95 -13.06
CA PRO A 43 6.56 10.83 -11.81
C PRO A 43 5.34 11.76 -11.87
N PRO A 44 4.21 11.35 -11.27
CA PRO A 44 2.99 12.13 -11.31
C PRO A 44 3.28 13.54 -10.78
N PRO A 45 2.89 14.60 -11.52
CA PRO A 45 3.18 15.97 -11.12
C PRO A 45 2.54 16.30 -9.77
N ASN A 46 3.07 17.33 -9.12
CA ASN A 46 2.63 17.75 -7.79
C ASN A 46 1.14 18.09 -7.70
N ASP A 47 0.44 18.29 -8.83
CA ASP A 47 -0.98 18.62 -8.97
C ASP A 47 -1.82 17.54 -9.68
N SER A 48 -1.31 16.30 -9.73
CA SER A 48 -1.97 15.18 -10.38
C SER A 48 -3.28 14.78 -9.71
N ASP A 49 -4.22 14.29 -10.53
CA ASP A 49 -5.46 13.71 -10.04
C ASP A 49 -5.17 12.50 -9.16
N PHE A 50 -5.82 12.43 -8.01
CA PHE A 50 -5.63 11.37 -7.02
C PHE A 50 -5.82 9.97 -7.61
N ASN A 51 -6.78 9.83 -8.53
CA ASN A 51 -7.08 8.57 -9.21
C ASN A 51 -5.93 8.08 -10.11
N LEU A 52 -5.07 8.99 -10.60
CA LEU A 52 -3.91 8.64 -11.43
C LEU A 52 -2.77 8.00 -10.63
N LEU A 53 -2.80 8.13 -9.30
CA LEU A 53 -1.81 7.57 -8.38
C LEU A 53 -2.19 6.19 -7.87
N GLN A 54 -3.40 5.72 -8.16
CA GLN A 54 -3.89 4.45 -7.69
C GLN A 54 -3.28 3.29 -8.50
N CYS A 55 -2.83 2.25 -7.80
CA CYS A 55 -2.38 1.02 -8.44
C CYS A 55 -3.58 0.13 -8.82
N SER A 56 -3.65 -0.31 -10.08
CA SER A 56 -4.71 -1.21 -10.57
C SER A 56 -4.72 -2.59 -9.90
N ALA A 57 -3.61 -3.03 -9.32
CA ALA A 57 -3.48 -4.36 -8.70
C ALA A 57 -3.84 -4.36 -7.21
N CYS A 58 -3.45 -3.35 -6.45
CA CYS A 58 -3.64 -3.29 -5.00
C CYS A 58 -4.54 -2.15 -4.52
N SER A 59 -4.98 -1.26 -5.41
CA SER A 59 -5.80 -0.08 -5.10
C SER A 59 -5.18 0.93 -4.12
N ARG A 60 -3.95 0.70 -3.64
CA ARG A 60 -3.21 1.68 -2.83
C ARG A 60 -2.79 2.85 -3.70
N THR A 61 -2.74 4.02 -3.07
CA THR A 61 -2.25 5.24 -3.68
C THR A 61 -0.78 5.42 -3.31
N SER A 62 0.08 5.57 -4.31
CA SER A 62 1.52 5.80 -4.10
C SER A 62 2.02 6.96 -4.94
N SER A 63 3.04 7.68 -4.48
CA SER A 63 3.82 8.59 -5.32
C SER A 63 5.09 7.94 -5.89
N GLY A 64 5.18 6.61 -5.80
CA GLY A 64 6.26 5.81 -6.37
C GLY A 64 6.14 5.60 -7.88
N PHE A 65 7.18 4.99 -8.45
CA PHE A 65 7.25 4.59 -9.86
C PHE A 65 6.14 3.58 -10.20
N LYS A 66 5.61 3.69 -11.42
CA LYS A 66 4.56 2.82 -11.93
C LYS A 66 4.87 2.40 -13.36
N TYR A 67 4.33 1.27 -13.75
CA TYR A 67 4.22 0.87 -15.14
C TYR A 67 2.83 1.19 -15.67
N LYS A 68 2.74 1.57 -16.95
CA LYS A 68 1.47 1.83 -17.64
C LYS A 68 1.45 1.20 -19.02
N CYS A 69 0.25 0.93 -19.51
CA CYS A 69 0.04 0.60 -20.92
C CYS A 69 0.06 1.89 -21.75
N CYS A 70 0.77 1.86 -22.88
CA CYS A 70 0.83 2.97 -23.83
C CYS A 70 0.15 2.64 -25.17
N GLU A 71 -0.48 1.46 -25.27
CA GLU A 71 -1.13 1.00 -26.49
C GLU A 71 -2.43 1.78 -26.75
N LYS A 72 -2.58 2.30 -27.98
CA LYS A 72 -3.65 3.25 -28.31
C LYS A 72 -5.03 2.60 -28.34
N ASP A 73 -5.09 1.33 -28.76
CA ASP A 73 -6.34 0.56 -28.87
C ASP A 73 -6.62 -0.30 -27.64
N CYS A 74 -5.90 -0.06 -26.54
CA CYS A 74 -6.05 -0.85 -25.32
C CYS A 74 -7.34 -0.53 -24.57
N LYS A 75 -8.27 -1.48 -24.50
CA LYS A 75 -9.55 -1.33 -23.75
C LYS A 75 -9.41 -0.92 -22.27
N ILE A 76 -8.23 -1.02 -21.67
CA ILE A 76 -7.94 -0.66 -20.26
C ILE A 76 -6.91 0.48 -20.21
N HIS A 77 -7.22 1.63 -20.81
CA HIS A 77 -6.31 2.78 -20.91
C HIS A 77 -5.88 3.37 -19.54
N TRP A 78 -6.59 3.05 -18.46
CA TRP A 78 -6.27 3.50 -17.10
C TRP A 78 -5.35 2.53 -16.34
N PHE A 79 -4.90 1.43 -16.96
CA PHE A 79 -4.05 0.44 -16.31
C PHE A 79 -2.71 1.07 -15.88
N LYS A 80 -2.48 1.10 -14.56
CA LYS A 80 -1.22 1.52 -13.94
C LYS A 80 -0.90 0.62 -12.77
N ILE A 81 0.26 -0.01 -12.77
CA ILE A 81 0.69 -0.90 -11.68
C ILE A 81 1.94 -0.34 -10.99
N ASP A 82 1.91 -0.28 -9.66
CA ASP A 82 3.07 0.15 -8.87
C ASP A 82 4.20 -0.87 -9.01
N VAL A 83 5.45 -0.41 -9.04
CA VAL A 83 6.62 -1.29 -9.14
C VAL A 83 6.58 -2.44 -8.12
N THR A 84 6.16 -2.19 -6.88
CA THR A 84 6.08 -3.23 -5.84
C THR A 84 5.08 -4.33 -6.20
N CYS A 85 3.95 -3.96 -6.81
CA CYS A 85 2.93 -4.92 -7.24
C CYS A 85 3.34 -5.62 -8.55
N CYS A 86 4.04 -4.91 -9.42
CA CYS A 86 4.51 -5.43 -10.70
C CYS A 86 5.61 -6.48 -10.54
N LEU A 87 6.40 -6.38 -9.47
CA LEU A 87 7.47 -7.32 -9.15
C LEU A 87 6.99 -8.50 -8.30
N VAL A 88 5.69 -8.60 -8.01
CA VAL A 88 5.12 -9.80 -7.42
C VAL A 88 5.30 -10.94 -8.42
N PRO A 89 6.00 -12.03 -8.05
CA PRO A 89 6.29 -13.09 -8.99
C PRO A 89 5.00 -13.81 -9.39
N GLU A 90 4.94 -14.26 -10.65
CA GLU A 90 3.79 -15.02 -11.17
C GLU A 90 3.60 -16.36 -10.47
N TYR A 91 4.69 -16.88 -9.90
CA TYR A 91 4.77 -18.12 -9.15
C TYR A 91 5.57 -17.88 -7.88
N SER A 92 5.05 -18.33 -6.74
CA SER A 92 5.80 -18.29 -5.50
C SER A 92 5.42 -19.41 -4.54
N THR A 93 6.42 -20.10 -4.01
CA THR A 93 6.33 -20.96 -2.83
C THR A 93 6.72 -20.12 -1.62
N GLN A 94 5.80 -19.31 -1.12
CA GLN A 94 6.07 -18.41 0.02
C GLN A 94 5.81 -19.12 1.35
N LYS A 95 6.48 -18.66 2.41
CA LYS A 95 6.40 -19.26 3.75
C LYS A 95 5.00 -19.31 4.36
N PHE A 96 4.04 -18.51 3.87
CA PHE A 96 2.69 -18.47 4.43
C PHE A 96 1.71 -19.46 3.81
N HIS A 97 2.13 -20.21 2.80
CA HIS A 97 1.30 -21.24 2.21
C HIS A 97 2.15 -22.35 1.59
N GLU A 98 1.78 -23.60 1.85
CA GLU A 98 2.57 -24.77 1.45
C GLU A 98 2.57 -25.00 -0.07
N HIS A 99 1.49 -24.63 -0.74
CA HIS A 99 1.35 -24.81 -2.18
C HIS A 99 1.82 -23.57 -2.97
N PRO A 100 2.23 -23.75 -4.23
CA PRO A 100 2.41 -22.63 -5.14
C PRO A 100 1.18 -21.75 -5.28
N ILE A 101 1.42 -20.43 -5.27
CA ILE A 101 0.40 -19.43 -5.50
C ILE A 101 0.71 -18.71 -6.81
N PHE A 102 -0.33 -18.48 -7.61
CA PHE A 102 -0.25 -17.83 -8.91
C PHE A 102 -1.06 -16.54 -8.97
N ILE A 103 -0.71 -15.65 -9.90
CA ILE A 103 -1.58 -14.52 -10.23
C ILE A 103 -2.84 -15.06 -10.91
N ALA A 104 -4.00 -14.86 -10.28
CA ALA A 104 -5.25 -15.30 -10.85
C ALA A 104 -5.65 -14.41 -12.03
N PRO A 105 -6.32 -14.95 -13.05
CA PRO A 105 -6.97 -14.15 -14.09
C PRO A 105 -7.90 -13.10 -13.46
N TYR A 106 -8.10 -12.00 -14.18
CA TYR A 106 -9.03 -10.96 -13.75
C TYR A 106 -10.41 -11.57 -13.55
N ASN A 107 -11.00 -11.33 -12.38
CA ASN A 107 -12.30 -11.91 -12.04
C ASN A 107 -13.43 -11.16 -12.78
N TYR A 108 -13.93 -11.75 -13.88
CA TYR A 108 -15.06 -11.22 -14.64
C TYR A 108 -16.42 -11.63 -14.06
N ASP A 109 -16.47 -12.73 -13.31
CA ASP A 109 -17.72 -13.30 -12.78
C ASP A 109 -18.15 -12.68 -11.44
N HIS A 110 -17.39 -11.68 -10.96
CA HIS A 110 -17.63 -10.96 -9.71
C HIS A 110 -17.73 -11.83 -8.46
N GLU A 111 -17.22 -13.07 -8.53
CA GLU A 111 -17.12 -13.95 -7.36
C GLU A 111 -16.29 -13.29 -6.26
N ILE A 112 -16.64 -13.57 -5.01
CA ILE A 112 -16.04 -12.87 -3.89
C ILE A 112 -15.15 -13.83 -3.11
N TYR A 113 -13.85 -13.63 -3.25
CA TYR A 113 -12.84 -14.44 -2.56
C TYR A 113 -12.39 -13.72 -1.28
N PRO A 114 -12.33 -14.41 -0.13
CA PRO A 114 -11.72 -13.83 1.07
C PRO A 114 -10.20 -13.86 0.96
N CYS A 115 -9.54 -12.73 1.22
CA CYS A 115 -8.09 -12.72 1.40
C CYS A 115 -7.72 -13.44 2.70
N ASN A 116 -6.96 -14.53 2.62
CA ASN A 116 -6.49 -15.25 3.81
C ASN A 116 -5.66 -14.35 4.73
N GLY A 117 -5.00 -13.32 4.17
CA GLY A 117 -4.22 -12.36 4.93
C GLY A 117 -5.03 -11.32 5.69
N CYS A 118 -5.79 -10.48 5.00
CA CYS A 118 -6.49 -9.33 5.63
C CYS A 118 -8.01 -9.52 5.74
N LYS A 119 -8.52 -10.72 5.40
CA LYS A 119 -9.94 -11.10 5.38
C LYS A 119 -10.87 -10.21 4.54
N ARG A 120 -10.34 -9.23 3.81
CA ARG A 120 -11.10 -8.41 2.86
C ARG A 120 -11.56 -9.24 1.67
N ARG A 121 -12.72 -8.85 1.17
CA ARG A 121 -13.35 -9.39 -0.04
C ARG A 121 -12.59 -8.94 -1.30
N LEU A 122 -12.18 -9.89 -2.11
CA LEU A 122 -11.43 -9.69 -3.36
C LEU A 122 -12.35 -9.87 -4.55
N THR A 123 -12.41 -8.85 -5.41
CA THR A 123 -13.37 -8.79 -6.53
C THR A 123 -12.71 -8.62 -7.90
N LYS A 124 -11.39 -8.40 -7.96
CA LYS A 124 -10.69 -8.09 -9.21
C LYS A 124 -9.41 -8.91 -9.34
N THR A 125 -8.35 -8.43 -8.70
CA THR A 125 -6.99 -8.96 -8.77
C THR A 125 -6.65 -9.69 -7.47
N ARG A 126 -6.12 -10.90 -7.60
CA ARG A 126 -5.70 -11.73 -6.47
C ARG A 126 -4.57 -12.65 -6.88
N LEU A 127 -3.88 -13.19 -5.89
CA LEU A 127 -3.09 -14.39 -6.05
C LEU A 127 -3.87 -15.55 -5.44
N GLN A 128 -3.84 -16.71 -6.09
CA GLN A 128 -4.63 -17.87 -5.70
C GLN A 128 -3.81 -19.16 -5.82
N CYS A 129 -4.02 -20.05 -4.85
CA CYS A 129 -3.59 -21.43 -4.90
C CYS A 129 -4.56 -22.24 -5.78
N THR A 130 -4.03 -23.04 -6.69
CA THR A 130 -4.86 -23.91 -7.54
C THR A 130 -5.19 -25.25 -6.89
N LEU A 131 -4.57 -25.56 -5.75
CA LEU A 131 -4.71 -26.83 -5.02
C LEU A 131 -5.65 -26.74 -3.82
N CYS A 132 -5.97 -25.53 -3.34
CA CYS A 132 -6.91 -25.30 -2.25
C CYS A 132 -7.52 -23.89 -2.32
N GLU A 133 -8.41 -23.55 -1.38
CA GLU A 133 -9.14 -22.28 -1.37
C GLU A 133 -8.31 -21.06 -0.92
N PHE A 134 -6.98 -21.21 -0.81
CA PHE A 134 -6.11 -20.12 -0.37
C PHE A 134 -6.01 -19.01 -1.42
N SER A 135 -6.29 -17.78 -1.02
CA SER A 135 -6.13 -16.60 -1.87
C SER A 135 -5.68 -15.37 -1.07
N ILE A 136 -4.90 -14.50 -1.70
CA ILE A 136 -4.44 -13.24 -1.08
C ILE A 136 -4.53 -12.07 -2.05
N CYS A 137 -4.65 -10.86 -1.52
CA CYS A 137 -4.57 -9.65 -2.31
C CYS A 137 -3.13 -9.19 -2.51
N TYR A 138 -2.92 -8.35 -3.53
CA TYR A 138 -1.63 -7.72 -3.78
C TYR A 138 -1.13 -6.86 -2.60
N GLU A 139 -2.03 -6.27 -1.80
CA GLU A 139 -1.61 -5.55 -0.58
C GLU A 139 -0.96 -6.50 0.44
N CYS A 140 -1.45 -7.74 0.56
CA CYS A 140 -0.85 -8.74 1.43
C CYS A 140 0.41 -9.37 0.81
N ALA A 141 0.44 -9.55 -0.51
CA ALA A 141 1.59 -10.15 -1.21
C ALA A 141 2.83 -9.24 -1.25
N THR A 142 2.67 -7.94 -1.00
CA THR A 142 3.75 -6.94 -1.14
C THR A 142 4.29 -6.41 0.18
N ILE A 143 3.73 -6.81 1.32
CA ILE A 143 4.30 -6.47 2.62
C ILE A 143 5.48 -7.41 2.93
N PRO A 144 6.55 -6.92 3.58
CA PRO A 144 7.70 -7.75 3.90
C PRO A 144 7.40 -8.70 5.05
N GLU A 145 8.14 -9.80 5.14
CA GLU A 145 8.09 -10.70 6.29
C GLU A 145 8.62 -10.00 7.57
N GLU A 146 9.69 -9.20 7.41
CA GLU A 146 10.29 -8.45 8.51
C GLU A 146 10.44 -6.97 8.14
N LEU A 147 10.25 -6.09 9.13
CA LEU A 147 10.53 -4.66 8.98
C LEU A 147 11.06 -4.05 10.28
N HIS A 148 11.90 -3.03 10.14
CA HIS A 148 12.37 -2.26 11.28
C HIS A 148 11.32 -1.23 11.66
N TYR A 149 10.92 -1.27 12.92
CA TYR A 149 9.96 -0.35 13.47
C TYR A 149 10.69 0.79 14.16
N LYS A 150 10.40 2.04 13.78
CA LYS A 150 11.11 3.24 14.23
C LYS A 150 11.22 3.43 15.76
N HIS A 151 10.39 2.73 16.53
CA HIS A 151 10.32 2.84 17.99
C HIS A 151 11.04 1.70 18.72
N ASP A 152 11.52 0.68 17.99
CA ASP A 152 12.08 -0.52 18.56
C ASP A 152 13.41 -0.91 17.91
N GLU A 153 14.29 -1.49 18.72
CA GLU A 153 15.57 -2.02 18.25
C GLU A 153 15.38 -3.31 17.43
N HIS A 154 14.40 -4.12 17.80
CA HIS A 154 14.14 -5.40 17.16
C HIS A 154 13.18 -5.26 15.98
N PRO A 155 13.43 -5.95 14.86
CA PRO A 155 12.48 -5.96 13.75
C PRO A 155 11.17 -6.63 14.17
N LEU A 156 10.08 -6.10 13.62
CA LEU A 156 8.79 -6.73 13.66
C LEU A 156 8.75 -7.86 12.62
N THR A 157 8.18 -9.00 13.01
CA THR A 157 7.94 -10.14 12.13
C THR A 157 6.45 -10.26 11.83
N LEU A 158 6.12 -10.60 10.59
CA LEU A 158 4.76 -10.85 10.14
C LEU A 158 4.26 -12.19 10.69
N CYS A 159 3.16 -12.16 11.45
CA CYS A 159 2.42 -13.35 11.84
C CYS A 159 1.29 -13.60 10.83
N TYR A 160 1.13 -14.84 10.36
CA TYR A 160 0.13 -15.21 9.34
C TYR A 160 -1.27 -15.53 9.89
N GLY A 161 -1.49 -15.15 11.14
CA GLY A 161 -2.67 -15.44 11.91
C GLY A 161 -2.55 -16.76 12.67
N GLU A 162 -3.25 -16.83 13.80
CA GLU A 162 -3.20 -17.97 14.73
C GLU A 162 -4.62 -18.30 15.18
N ASP A 163 -4.92 -19.59 15.35
CA ASP A 163 -6.17 -20.06 15.94
C ASP A 163 -6.01 -20.05 17.46
N THR A 164 -6.18 -18.86 18.06
CA THR A 164 -6.07 -18.66 19.50
C THR A 164 -7.19 -17.78 20.01
N ASP A 165 -7.62 -18.03 21.25
CA ASP A 165 -8.45 -17.10 22.02
C ASP A 165 -7.65 -15.92 22.60
N GLY A 166 -6.36 -15.84 22.24
CA GLY A 166 -5.45 -14.77 22.64
C GLY A 166 -5.98 -13.43 22.18
N LYS A 167 -6.05 -12.47 23.10
CA LYS A 167 -6.39 -11.09 22.74
C LYS A 167 -5.11 -10.28 22.66
N TYR A 168 -4.82 -9.73 21.49
CA TYR A 168 -3.69 -8.86 21.26
C TYR A 168 -4.16 -7.41 21.07
N TRP A 169 -3.35 -6.44 21.49
CA TRP A 169 -3.63 -5.02 21.31
C TRP A 169 -2.56 -4.39 20.44
N CYS A 170 -3.00 -3.55 19.50
CA CYS A 170 -2.11 -2.82 18.63
C CYS A 170 -1.51 -1.63 19.38
N GLU A 171 -0.19 -1.59 19.52
CA GLU A 171 0.54 -0.48 20.16
C GLU A 171 0.22 0.87 19.51
N GLU A 172 0.09 0.89 18.17
CA GLU A 172 -0.12 2.14 17.45
C GLU A 172 -1.51 2.73 17.61
N CYS A 173 -2.54 1.88 17.68
CA CYS A 173 -3.92 2.36 17.69
C CYS A 173 -4.71 2.03 18.95
N GLU A 174 -4.13 1.28 19.87
CA GLU A 174 -4.71 0.83 21.13
C GLU A 174 -6.02 0.04 20.95
N LYS A 175 -6.21 -0.54 19.76
CA LYS A 175 -7.37 -1.40 19.45
C LYS A 175 -6.96 -2.85 19.38
N GLN A 176 -7.92 -3.72 19.66
CA GLN A 176 -7.75 -5.15 19.57
C GLN A 176 -7.35 -5.58 18.15
N VAL A 177 -6.41 -6.51 18.06
CA VAL A 177 -5.97 -7.18 16.84
C VAL A 177 -6.78 -8.44 16.68
N ASN A 178 -7.27 -8.69 15.47
CA ASN A 178 -7.93 -9.93 15.10
C ASN A 178 -6.85 -11.00 14.83
N PRO A 179 -6.71 -12.05 15.66
CA PRO A 179 -5.68 -13.06 15.50
C PRO A 179 -5.79 -13.84 14.18
N SER A 180 -6.96 -13.84 13.53
CA SER A 180 -7.14 -14.52 12.24
C SER A 180 -6.56 -13.74 11.05
N GLU A 181 -6.31 -12.44 11.19
CA GLU A 181 -5.68 -11.58 10.16
C GLU A 181 -4.16 -11.55 10.33
N TRP A 182 -3.39 -11.26 9.27
CA TRP A 182 -1.96 -11.03 9.45
C TRP A 182 -1.70 -9.69 10.14
N PHE A 183 -0.82 -9.73 11.12
CA PHE A 183 -0.34 -8.60 11.91
C PHE A 183 1.16 -8.73 12.15
N TYR A 184 1.79 -7.67 12.65
CA TYR A 184 3.20 -7.68 12.99
C TYR A 184 3.38 -7.81 14.49
N THR A 185 4.37 -8.59 14.90
CA THR A 185 4.72 -8.78 16.30
C THR A 185 6.23 -8.78 16.49
N CYS A 186 6.69 -8.42 17.67
CA CYS A 186 8.04 -8.73 18.11
C CYS A 186 7.97 -9.34 19.51
N ASN A 187 8.31 -10.63 19.61
CA ASN A 187 8.26 -11.36 20.87
C ASN A 187 9.27 -10.85 21.91
N LYS A 188 10.35 -10.18 21.47
CA LYS A 188 11.35 -9.61 22.39
C LYS A 188 10.87 -8.29 23.01
N CYS A 189 10.21 -7.44 22.22
CA CYS A 189 9.64 -6.19 22.70
C CYS A 189 8.21 -6.35 23.25
N CYS A 190 7.59 -7.52 23.06
CA CYS A 190 6.19 -7.79 23.41
C CYS A 190 5.18 -6.83 22.75
N ILE A 191 5.50 -6.34 21.55
CA ILE A 191 4.65 -5.41 20.79
C ILE A 191 3.89 -6.15 19.70
N THR A 192 2.65 -5.71 19.47
CA THR A 192 1.83 -6.15 18.34
C THR A 192 1.31 -4.92 17.61
N ILE A 193 1.30 -4.95 16.28
CA ILE A 193 0.83 -3.84 15.45
C ILE A 193 -0.02 -4.37 14.29
N HIS A 194 -1.19 -3.78 14.07
CA HIS A 194 -1.99 -4.08 12.87
C HIS A 194 -1.17 -3.78 11.62
N ARG A 195 -1.26 -4.66 10.62
CA ARG A 195 -0.74 -4.39 9.28
C ARG A 195 -1.21 -3.04 8.74
N THR A 196 -2.48 -2.69 8.94
CA THR A 196 -3.07 -1.45 8.41
C THR A 196 -2.58 -0.19 9.12
N CYS A 197 -2.07 -0.31 10.35
CA CYS A 197 -1.38 0.78 11.05
C CYS A 197 -0.01 1.05 10.41
N LEU A 198 0.69 0.02 9.94
CA LEU A 198 1.99 0.14 9.27
C LEU A 198 1.88 0.47 7.78
N PHE A 199 0.89 -0.12 7.10
CA PHE A 199 0.80 -0.16 5.63
C PHE A 199 -0.49 0.41 5.05
N GLY A 200 -1.25 1.20 5.82
CA GLY A 200 -2.54 1.75 5.40
C GLY A 200 -2.53 2.38 3.99
N PHE A 201 -3.71 2.62 3.42
CA PHE A 201 -3.90 2.92 1.99
C PHE A 201 -3.02 4.03 1.38
N TYR A 202 -2.53 4.95 2.21
CA TYR A 202 -1.81 6.16 1.78
C TYR A 202 -0.39 6.26 2.34
N VAL A 203 0.14 5.20 2.95
CA VAL A 203 1.50 5.24 3.55
C VAL A 203 2.59 5.52 2.51
N TYR A 204 2.34 5.19 1.24
CA TYR A 204 3.28 5.38 0.14
C TYR A 204 3.13 6.74 -0.57
N LEU A 205 2.30 7.65 -0.04
CA LEU A 205 2.26 9.04 -0.47
C LEU A 205 3.36 9.82 0.25
N LYS A 206 4.25 10.43 -0.53
CA LYS A 206 5.28 11.31 0.02
C LYS A 206 4.67 12.65 0.51
N PRO A 207 5.10 13.17 1.66
CA PRO A 207 4.84 14.55 2.04
C PRO A 207 5.30 15.55 0.97
N GLY A 208 4.61 16.69 0.88
CA GLY A 208 4.93 17.79 -0.04
C GLY A 208 4.21 17.75 -1.39
N HIS A 209 3.34 16.76 -1.62
CA HIS A 209 2.47 16.72 -2.81
C HIS A 209 1.11 17.36 -2.54
N THR A 210 0.51 17.98 -3.56
CA THR A 210 -0.83 18.61 -3.50
C THR A 210 -1.75 18.03 -4.56
N LEU A 211 -2.53 17.03 -4.20
CA LEU A 211 -3.30 16.23 -5.14
C LEU A 211 -4.67 16.86 -5.42
N LYS A 212 -5.14 16.76 -6.67
CA LYS A 212 -6.55 17.09 -6.99
C LYS A 212 -7.41 15.89 -6.67
N TYR A 213 -8.32 16.03 -5.69
CA TYR A 213 -9.29 14.97 -5.38
C TYR A 213 -10.50 15.05 -6.32
N ASN A 214 -10.95 16.27 -6.60
CA ASN A 214 -11.97 16.59 -7.60
C ASN A 214 -11.70 18.00 -8.15
N ARG A 215 -12.57 18.50 -9.03
CA ARG A 215 -12.41 19.83 -9.66
C ARG A 215 -12.33 21.00 -8.66
N ALA A 216 -12.92 20.86 -7.47
CA ALA A 216 -13.03 21.91 -6.47
C ALA A 216 -12.13 21.68 -5.23
N THR A 217 -11.60 20.47 -5.04
CA THR A 217 -10.91 20.08 -3.80
C THR A 217 -9.49 19.62 -4.07
N THR A 218 -8.54 20.29 -3.42
CA THR A 218 -7.15 19.87 -3.35
C THR A 218 -6.83 19.28 -1.99
N VAL A 219 -5.86 18.36 -1.99
CA VAL A 219 -5.44 17.61 -0.81
C VAL A 219 -3.92 17.72 -0.71
N GLU A 220 -3.46 18.46 0.29
CA GLU A 220 -2.03 18.56 0.60
C GLU A 220 -1.62 17.38 1.50
N VAL A 221 -0.55 16.68 1.11
CA VAL A 221 0.02 15.57 1.87
C VAL A 221 1.15 16.10 2.75
N LEU A 222 1.00 15.98 4.06
CA LEU A 222 1.94 16.53 5.05
C LEU A 222 2.57 15.41 5.88
N GLY A 223 3.84 15.60 6.24
CA GLY A 223 4.59 14.67 7.07
C GLY A 223 4.26 14.87 8.55
N ASN A 224 4.10 13.77 9.27
CA ASN A 224 3.77 13.77 10.70
C ASN A 224 5.01 13.48 11.55
N SER A 225 6.00 14.36 11.45
CA SER A 225 7.28 14.27 12.18
C SER A 225 7.39 15.28 13.33
N SER A 226 6.34 16.04 13.60
CA SER A 226 6.27 16.98 14.73
C SER A 226 6.22 16.23 16.06
N SER A 227 6.77 16.84 17.11
CA SER A 227 6.63 16.37 18.50
C SER A 227 5.16 16.32 18.96
N THR A 228 4.30 17.10 18.33
CA THR A 228 2.86 17.07 18.55
C THR A 228 2.14 16.66 17.26
N ARG A 229 1.48 15.50 17.32
CA ARG A 229 0.63 15.00 16.23
C ARG A 229 -0.60 15.91 16.09
N PRO A 230 -0.99 16.34 14.87
CA PRO A 230 -2.15 17.19 14.68
C PRO A 230 -3.44 16.45 14.99
N ILE A 231 -4.48 17.19 15.37
CA ILE A 231 -5.81 16.63 15.66
C ILE A 231 -6.62 16.58 14.37
N CYS A 232 -7.21 15.42 14.09
CA CYS A 232 -8.07 15.26 12.94
C CYS A 232 -9.43 15.93 13.19
N SER A 233 -9.83 16.86 12.31
CA SER A 233 -11.11 17.57 12.34
C SER A 233 -12.35 16.68 12.15
N ARG A 234 -12.19 15.36 12.10
CA ARG A 234 -13.26 14.41 11.78
C ARG A 234 -13.39 13.27 12.78
N CYS A 235 -12.29 12.61 13.13
CA CYS A 235 -12.32 11.60 14.18
C CYS A 235 -11.98 12.18 15.55
N GLU A 236 -11.54 13.45 15.62
CA GLU A 236 -11.14 14.16 16.85
C GLU A 236 -9.93 13.55 17.57
N GLU A 237 -9.36 12.49 17.00
CA GLU A 237 -8.12 11.87 17.47
C GLU A 237 -6.88 12.52 16.87
N ARG A 238 -5.74 12.31 17.54
CA ARG A 238 -4.44 12.65 16.97
C ARG A 238 -4.16 11.80 15.73
N CYS A 239 -3.67 12.42 14.66
CA CYS A 239 -3.21 11.72 13.47
C CYS A 239 -2.02 10.82 13.83
N ARG A 240 -2.17 9.50 13.75
CA ARG A 240 -1.14 8.52 14.13
C ARG A 240 -0.21 8.13 12.97
N GLY A 241 -0.72 8.19 11.74
CA GLY A 241 0.04 7.81 10.55
C GLY A 241 1.23 8.73 10.26
N PHE A 242 2.19 8.23 9.49
CA PHE A 242 3.37 9.00 9.05
C PHE A 242 2.99 10.23 8.22
N THR A 243 1.83 10.20 7.56
CA THR A 243 1.26 11.34 6.84
C THR A 243 -0.12 11.70 7.38
N TYR A 244 -0.45 12.98 7.26
CA TYR A 244 -1.80 13.51 7.41
C TYR A 244 -2.10 14.44 6.24
N PHE A 245 -3.37 14.82 6.12
CA PHE A 245 -3.86 15.53 4.94
C PHE A 245 -4.48 16.85 5.35
N LYS A 246 -4.20 17.88 4.57
CA LYS A 246 -4.91 19.15 4.67
C LYS A 246 -5.85 19.27 3.46
N VAL A 247 -7.13 19.39 3.76
CA VAL A 247 -8.20 19.56 2.76
C VAL A 247 -8.89 20.87 3.09
N ASP A 248 -8.65 21.88 2.26
CA ASP A 248 -9.00 23.27 2.53
C ASP A 248 -8.45 23.74 3.90
N LEU A 249 -9.33 23.97 4.88
CA LEU A 249 -8.98 24.38 6.26
C LEU A 249 -9.00 23.21 7.26
N LYS A 250 -9.33 21.99 6.81
CA LYS A 250 -9.48 20.83 7.69
C LYS A 250 -8.23 19.96 7.69
N THR A 251 -7.87 19.47 8.88
CA THR A 251 -6.81 18.48 9.03
C THR A 251 -7.45 17.09 9.15
N LEU A 252 -7.04 16.16 8.30
CA LEU A 252 -7.61 14.82 8.25
C LEU A 252 -6.54 13.74 8.42
N CYS A 253 -6.83 12.76 9.27
CA CYS A 253 -6.04 11.55 9.39
C CYS A 253 -6.13 10.74 8.09
N SER A 254 -5.13 9.92 7.78
CA SER A 254 -5.11 9.07 6.57
C SER A 254 -6.37 8.21 6.41
N TRP A 255 -6.91 7.66 7.50
CA TRP A 255 -8.16 6.90 7.50
C TRP A 255 -9.43 7.75 7.33
N CYS A 256 -9.33 9.04 7.62
CA CYS A 256 -10.44 9.96 7.73
C CYS A 256 -10.71 10.74 6.45
N VAL A 257 -9.72 10.86 5.57
CA VAL A 257 -9.83 11.69 4.36
C VAL A 257 -10.96 11.21 3.45
N PHE A 258 -11.16 9.90 3.34
CA PHE A 258 -12.07 9.31 2.35
C PHE A 258 -13.10 8.33 2.94
N ALA A 259 -13.21 8.26 4.27
CA ALA A 259 -14.33 7.55 4.88
C ALA A 259 -15.66 8.28 4.55
N PRO A 260 -16.82 7.60 4.51
CA PRO A 260 -18.13 8.26 4.46
C PRO A 260 -18.42 8.99 5.78
N PRO A 261 -18.95 10.24 5.77
CA PRO A 261 -19.14 11.07 6.98
C PRO A 261 -19.80 10.25 8.09
N LYS A 262 -19.30 10.39 9.34
CA LYS A 262 -20.01 9.80 10.48
C LYS A 262 -21.40 10.43 10.49
N ARG A 263 -22.44 9.58 10.40
CA ARG A 263 -23.83 10.02 10.61
C ARG A 263 -24.00 10.49 12.04
#